data_AF-A0A7C9ERD7-F1
#
_entry.id   AF-A0A7C9ERD7-F1
#
_cell.length_a   1.000
_cell.length_b   1.000
_cell.length_c   1.000
_cell.angle_alpha   90.00
_cell.angle_beta   90.00
_cell.angle_gamma   90.00
#
_symmetry.space_group_name_H-M   'P 1'
#
loop_
_entity.id
_entity.type
_entity.pdbx_description
1 polymer ?
#
loop_
_entity_poly.entity_id
_entity_poly.type
_entity_poly.pdbx_seq_one_letter_code
_entity_poly.pdbx_strand_id
1 'polypeptide(L)'
;MHGLGGRMGTRYIEPQGFVFDHAAQFFTVGDSEFANLVNGWIEKGLVKQWQGTVGELEAGGRFAPLPDLPARYIAANGMRPLADSILSETHIVNVVRPCWISTLEPFNGMWHLSENGKPRGQFDVIVIAHNASGN
;
A
#
# COMPACT_ATOMS: atom_id res chain seq x y z
N MET A 1 -15.06 2.54 -1.96
CA MET A 1 -14.42 2.65 -0.63
C MET A 1 -12.90 2.54 -0.81
N HIS A 2 -12.12 3.49 -0.31
CA HIS A 2 -10.65 3.38 -0.32
C HIS A 2 -10.23 2.40 0.77
N GLY A 3 -9.62 1.27 0.38
CA GLY A 3 -9.06 0.28 1.30
C GLY A 3 -7.78 0.79 1.97
N LEU A 4 -7.21 0.00 2.89
CA LEU A 4 -5.87 0.27 3.42
C LEU A 4 -4.83 0.16 2.28
N GLY A 5 -3.62 0.65 2.56
CA GLY A 5 -2.48 0.51 1.67
C GLY A 5 -2.30 1.60 0.62
N GLY A 6 -3.26 2.53 0.47
CA GLY A 6 -3.12 3.67 -0.43
C GLY A 6 -2.88 3.25 -1.89
N ARG A 7 -1.63 3.38 -2.36
CA ARG A 7 -1.20 2.96 -3.71
C ARG A 7 -1.05 1.43 -3.88
N MET A 8 -1.24 0.65 -2.83
CA MET A 8 -1.39 -0.81 -2.89
C MET A 8 -2.85 -1.24 -3.18
N GLY A 9 -3.65 -0.41 -3.84
CA GLY A 9 -5.06 -0.69 -4.02
C GLY A 9 -5.37 -1.76 -5.09
N THR A 10 -6.14 -2.77 -4.70
CA THR A 10 -6.78 -3.73 -5.62
C THR A 10 -8.20 -3.29 -5.97
N ARG A 11 -8.61 -3.45 -7.22
CA ARG A 11 -9.96 -3.19 -7.73
C ARG A 11 -10.63 -4.50 -8.12
N TYR A 12 -11.92 -4.58 -7.78
CA TYR A 12 -12.82 -5.68 -8.12
C TYR A 12 -13.92 -5.09 -8.99
N ILE A 13 -14.10 -5.62 -10.20
CA ILE A 13 -15.18 -5.25 -11.10
C ILE A 13 -16.23 -6.35 -11.06
N GLU A 14 -17.35 -6.03 -10.44
CA GLU A 14 -18.54 -6.85 -10.40
C GLU A 14 -19.53 -6.42 -11.51
N PRO A 15 -20.31 -7.34 -12.09
CA PRO A 15 -20.38 -8.78 -11.81
C PRO A 15 -19.36 -9.63 -12.59
N GLN A 16 -18.46 -9.01 -13.37
CA GLN A 16 -17.55 -9.75 -14.27
C GLN A 16 -16.46 -10.53 -13.53
N GLY A 17 -16.23 -10.24 -12.24
CA GLY A 17 -15.22 -10.91 -11.42
C GLY A 17 -13.78 -10.53 -11.76
N PHE A 18 -13.56 -9.44 -12.49
CA PHE A 18 -12.20 -9.00 -12.80
C PHE A 18 -11.52 -8.38 -11.58
N VAL A 19 -10.27 -8.77 -11.34
CA VAL A 19 -9.46 -8.26 -10.24
C VAL A 19 -8.14 -7.75 -10.79
N PHE A 20 -7.76 -6.53 -10.41
CA PHE A 20 -6.48 -5.95 -10.82
C PHE A 20 -5.94 -4.96 -9.79
N ASP A 21 -4.61 -4.94 -9.68
CA ASP A 21 -3.88 -3.93 -8.91
C ASP A 21 -3.61 -2.72 -9.81
N HIS A 22 -4.38 -1.66 -9.58
CA HIS A 22 -4.42 -0.50 -10.49
C HIS A 22 -3.28 0.52 -10.29
N ALA A 23 -2.50 0.39 -9.23
CA ALA A 23 -1.43 1.33 -8.89
C ALA A 23 -0.08 0.60 -8.79
N ALA A 24 0.31 0.10 -7.61
CA ALA A 24 1.50 -0.76 -7.52
C ALA A 24 1.19 -2.14 -8.13
N GLN A 25 1.78 -2.46 -9.28
CA GLN A 25 1.57 -3.74 -9.96
C GLN A 25 2.51 -4.84 -9.46
N PHE A 26 3.71 -4.46 -9.05
CA PHE A 26 4.71 -5.30 -8.42
C PHE A 26 5.65 -4.42 -7.60
N PHE A 27 6.53 -5.03 -6.82
CA PHE A 27 7.65 -4.34 -6.17
C PHE A 27 8.93 -5.17 -6.32
N THR A 28 10.08 -4.53 -6.13
CA THR A 28 11.40 -5.16 -6.11
C THR A 28 12.00 -5.00 -4.73
N VAL A 29 13.01 -5.82 -4.41
CA VAL A 29 13.68 -5.81 -3.11
C VAL A 29 15.15 -5.48 -3.34
N GLY A 30 15.61 -4.36 -2.77
CA GLY A 30 17.01 -3.94 -2.81
C GLY A 30 17.63 -3.74 -1.42
N ASP A 31 16.82 -3.81 -0.37
CA ASP A 31 17.23 -3.61 1.02
C ASP A 31 17.09 -4.91 1.83
N SER A 32 18.05 -5.19 2.71
CA SER A 32 18.10 -6.45 3.46
C SER A 32 17.04 -6.54 4.55
N GLU A 33 16.67 -5.43 5.18
CA GLU A 33 15.61 -5.44 6.20
C GLU A 33 14.25 -5.68 5.54
N PHE A 34 14.01 -5.03 4.40
CA PHE A 34 12.81 -5.28 3.60
C PHE A 34 12.78 -6.72 3.04
N ALA A 35 13.93 -7.29 2.66
CA ALA A 35 14.01 -8.68 2.24
C ALA A 35 13.52 -9.66 3.32
N ASN A 36 13.84 -9.41 4.59
CA ASN A 36 13.37 -10.24 5.69
C ASN A 36 11.83 -10.18 5.84
N LEU A 37 11.24 -8.99 5.69
CA LEU A 37 9.78 -8.83 5.69
C LEU A 37 9.13 -9.59 4.54
N VAL A 38 9.69 -9.45 3.33
CA VAL A 38 9.19 -10.12 2.13
C VAL A 38 9.29 -11.64 2.25
N ASN A 39 10.39 -12.17 2.80
CA ASN A 39 10.52 -13.60 3.07
C ASN A 39 9.43 -14.10 4.04
N GLY A 40 9.17 -13.37 5.12
CA GLY A 40 8.07 -13.71 6.04
C GLY A 40 6.69 -13.69 5.35
N TRP A 41 6.46 -12.76 4.42
CA TRP A 41 5.23 -12.74 3.63
C TRP A 41 5.15 -13.88 2.61
N ILE A 42 6.28 -14.32 2.04
CA ILE A 42 6.33 -15.49 1.15
C ILE A 42 6.00 -16.76 1.92
N GLU A 43 6.58 -16.97 3.10
CA GLU A 43 6.30 -18.12 3.96
C GLU A 43 4.81 -18.19 4.35
N LYS A 44 4.18 -17.04 4.58
CA LYS A 44 2.73 -16.92 4.86
C LYS A 44 1.85 -17.03 3.61
N GLY A 45 2.43 -17.15 2.41
CA GLY A 45 1.71 -17.20 1.14
C GLY A 45 1.04 -15.88 0.75
N LEU A 46 1.44 -14.76 1.35
CA LEU A 46 0.89 -13.42 1.07
C LEU A 46 1.56 -12.76 -0.14
N VAL A 47 2.82 -13.10 -0.40
CA VAL A 47 3.62 -12.60 -1.51
C VAL A 47 4.21 -13.77 -2.29
N LYS A 48 4.38 -13.60 -3.60
CA LYS A 48 5.13 -14.54 -4.44
C LYS A 48 5.96 -13.80 -5.47
N GLN A 49 7.03 -14.43 -5.93
CA GLN A 49 7.79 -13.93 -7.07
C GLN A 49 6.91 -14.01 -8.34
N TRP A 50 6.90 -12.93 -9.11
CA TRP A 50 6.28 -12.88 -10.42
C TRP A 50 7.18 -13.55 -11.45
N GLN A 51 6.62 -14.53 -12.16
CA GLN A 51 7.31 -15.31 -13.21
C GLN A 51 6.91 -14.88 -14.63
N GLY A 52 6.03 -13.89 -14.76
CA GLY A 52 5.61 -13.41 -16.07
C GLY A 52 6.64 -12.45 -16.67
N THR A 53 6.78 -12.50 -17.98
CA THR A 53 7.65 -11.58 -18.72
C THR A 53 7.11 -10.15 -18.64
N VAL A 54 7.97 -9.21 -18.29
CA VAL A 54 7.72 -7.77 -18.38
C VAL A 54 8.65 -7.22 -19.44
N GLY A 55 8.17 -6.31 -20.28
CA GLY A 55 8.93 -5.80 -21.41
C GLY A 55 8.41 -4.47 -21.90
N GLU A 56 9.15 -3.89 -22.84
CA GLU A 56 8.75 -2.69 -23.57
C GLU A 56 8.04 -3.09 -24.85
N LEU A 57 6.98 -2.37 -25.20
CA LEU A 57 6.29 -2.52 -26.47
C LEU A 57 6.62 -1.31 -27.35
N GLU A 58 7.39 -1.54 -28.40
CA GLU A 58 7.81 -0.49 -29.32
C GLU A 58 6.75 -0.17 -30.37
N ALA A 59 6.92 1.00 -31.01
CA ALA A 59 6.16 1.35 -32.20
C ALA A 59 6.32 0.26 -33.28
N GLY A 60 5.21 -0.18 -33.86
CA GLY A 60 5.20 -1.31 -34.80
C GLY A 60 4.97 -2.68 -34.14
N GLY A 61 4.75 -2.73 -32.83
CA GLY A 61 4.30 -3.95 -32.12
C GLY A 61 5.42 -4.91 -31.72
N ARG A 62 6.69 -4.50 -31.83
CA ARG A 62 7.82 -5.30 -31.36
C ARG A 62 7.88 -5.26 -29.84
N PHE A 63 7.84 -6.43 -29.21
CA PHE A 63 8.01 -6.57 -27.77
C PHE A 63 9.47 -6.92 -27.43
N ALA A 64 10.07 -6.15 -26.52
CA ALA A 64 11.43 -6.38 -26.01
C ALA A 64 11.36 -6.72 -24.51
N PRO A 65 11.71 -7.94 -24.07
CA PRO A 65 11.66 -8.31 -22.66
C PRO A 65 12.71 -7.55 -21.84
N LEU A 66 12.31 -7.08 -20.65
CA LEU A 66 13.23 -6.55 -19.64
C LEU A 66 13.94 -7.72 -18.93
N PRO A 67 15.11 -7.48 -18.30
CA PRO A 67 15.79 -8.48 -17.50
C PRO A 67 14.91 -9.04 -16.37
N ASP A 68 15.16 -10.29 -15.99
CA ASP A 68 14.46 -10.98 -14.89
C ASP A 68 14.91 -10.50 -13.50
N LEU A 69 16.03 -9.78 -13.44
CA LEU A 69 16.59 -9.21 -12.22
C LEU A 69 16.50 -7.68 -12.21
N PRO A 70 16.25 -7.04 -11.05
CA PRO A 70 15.92 -7.68 -9.76
C PRO A 70 14.57 -8.39 -9.81
N ALA A 71 14.43 -9.43 -8.98
CA ALA A 71 13.19 -10.20 -8.90
C ALA A 71 12.00 -9.29 -8.59
N ARG A 72 10.89 -9.53 -9.29
CA ARG A 72 9.63 -8.81 -9.12
C ARG A 72 8.72 -9.63 -8.23
N TYR A 73 8.08 -8.99 -7.24
CA TYR A 73 7.18 -9.62 -6.30
C TYR A 73 5.78 -9.03 -6.43
N ILE A 74 4.78 -9.90 -6.30
CA ILE A 74 3.37 -9.53 -6.28
C ILE A 74 2.70 -10.10 -5.03
N ALA A 75 1.65 -9.44 -4.57
CA ALA A 75 0.79 -10.02 -3.55
C ALA A 75 -0.07 -11.15 -4.16
N ALA A 76 -0.18 -12.27 -3.43
CA ALA A 76 -0.82 -13.48 -3.95
C ALA A 76 -2.30 -13.30 -4.31
N ASN A 77 -3.01 -12.46 -3.54
CA ASN A 77 -4.45 -12.19 -3.67
C ASN A 77 -4.75 -10.71 -3.98
N GLY A 78 -3.78 -10.01 -4.56
CA GLY A 78 -3.84 -8.56 -4.79
C GLY A 78 -3.15 -7.75 -3.70
N MET A 79 -2.69 -6.56 -4.06
CA MET A 79 -1.86 -5.70 -3.21
C MET A 79 -2.60 -5.16 -1.98
N ARG A 80 -3.92 -4.97 -2.05
CA ARG A 80 -4.69 -4.45 -0.91
C ARG A 80 -4.76 -5.47 0.23
N PRO A 81 -5.11 -6.75 -0.02
CA PRO A 81 -5.05 -7.78 1.01
C PRO A 81 -3.69 -7.88 1.72
N LEU A 82 -2.57 -7.68 1.01
CA LEU A 82 -1.25 -7.60 1.66
C LEU A 82 -1.18 -6.44 2.65
N ALA A 83 -1.62 -5.23 2.26
CA ALA A 83 -1.66 -4.09 3.17
C ALA A 83 -2.63 -4.30 4.35
N ASP A 84 -3.76 -4.96 4.13
CA ASP A 84 -4.72 -5.30 5.18
C ASP A 84 -4.11 -6.33 6.18
N SER A 85 -3.26 -7.25 5.71
CA SER A 85 -2.58 -8.25 6.57
C SER A 85 -1.60 -7.63 7.57
N ILE A 86 -0.89 -6.57 7.18
CA ILE A 86 0.07 -5.88 8.07
C ILE A 86 -0.64 -5.33 9.31
N LEU A 87 -1.87 -4.80 9.15
CA LEU A 87 -2.65 -4.31 10.28
C LEU A 87 -3.08 -5.45 11.21
N SER A 88 -3.44 -6.61 10.66
CA SER A 88 -3.93 -7.76 11.42
C SER A 88 -2.90 -8.33 12.40
N GLU A 89 -1.61 -8.07 12.17
CA GLU A 89 -0.52 -8.48 13.05
C GLU A 89 -0.37 -7.56 14.28
N THR A 90 -1.15 -6.48 14.39
CA THR A 90 -1.07 -5.50 15.47
C THR A 90 -2.39 -5.38 16.24
N HIS A 91 -2.42 -5.83 17.50
CA HIS A 91 -3.62 -5.76 18.35
C HIS A 91 -3.80 -4.41 19.08
N ILE A 92 -2.87 -3.48 18.88
CA ILE A 92 -2.82 -2.19 19.60
C ILE A 92 -3.27 -0.99 18.75
N VAL A 93 -3.65 -1.21 17.48
CA VAL A 93 -3.96 -0.13 16.54
C VAL A 93 -5.48 0.00 16.35
N ASN A 94 -6.02 1.19 16.62
CA ASN A 94 -7.39 1.54 16.28
C ASN A 94 -7.44 2.26 14.92
N VAL A 95 -8.18 1.71 13.97
CA VAL A 95 -8.30 2.28 12.62
C VAL A 95 -9.67 2.92 12.41
N VAL A 96 -9.70 4.24 12.26
CA VAL A 96 -10.92 5.02 12.06
C VAL A 96 -11.09 5.38 10.59
N ARG A 97 -12.16 4.90 9.95
CA ARG A 97 -12.51 5.19 8.55
C ARG A 97 -14.03 5.26 8.35
N PRO A 98 -14.54 6.12 7.44
CA PRO A 98 -13.83 7.18 6.75
C PRO A 98 -13.46 8.31 7.73
N CYS A 99 -12.24 8.84 7.63
CA CYS A 99 -11.79 9.98 8.43
C CYS A 99 -10.69 10.73 7.65
N TRP A 100 -10.97 11.97 7.30
CA TRP A 100 -10.02 12.90 6.70
C TRP A 100 -9.66 13.97 7.73
N ILE A 101 -8.46 13.88 8.29
CA ILE A 101 -7.95 14.94 9.17
C ILE A 101 -7.67 16.19 8.33
N SER A 102 -8.42 17.26 8.57
CA SER A 102 -8.27 18.55 7.88
C SER A 102 -7.30 19.48 8.60
N THR A 103 -7.20 19.35 9.93
CA THR A 103 -6.43 20.29 10.76
C THR A 103 -5.68 19.56 11.88
N LEU A 104 -4.46 20.03 12.14
CA LEU A 104 -3.58 19.63 13.23
C LEU A 104 -3.19 20.89 14.02
N GLU A 105 -3.58 20.97 15.29
CA GLU A 105 -3.30 22.13 16.14
C GLU A 105 -2.55 21.71 17.41
N PRO A 106 -1.39 22.31 17.71
CA PRO A 106 -0.71 22.09 18.99
C PRO A 106 -1.43 22.86 20.11
N PHE A 107 -1.80 22.17 21.19
CA PHE A 107 -2.43 22.79 22.36
C PHE A 107 -2.06 22.03 23.63
N ASN A 108 -1.61 22.75 24.67
CA ASN A 108 -1.22 22.19 25.98
C ASN A 108 -0.30 20.95 25.90
N GLY A 109 0.66 20.95 24.96
CA GLY A 109 1.62 19.86 24.82
C GLY A 109 1.11 18.64 24.04
N MET A 110 -0.11 18.69 23.49
CA MET A 110 -0.67 17.63 22.66
C MET A 110 -1.06 18.15 21.27
N TRP A 111 -1.23 17.23 20.33
CA TRP A 111 -1.77 17.50 19.00
C TRP A 111 -3.27 17.24 18.97
N HIS A 112 -4.04 18.25 18.63
CA HIS A 112 -5.49 18.18 18.48
C HIS A 112 -5.83 18.01 17.00
N LEU A 113 -6.54 16.93 16.69
CA LEU A 113 -6.94 16.58 15.33
C LEU A 113 -8.39 16.99 15.10
N SER A 114 -8.69 17.53 13.92
CA SER A 114 -10.09 17.74 13.50
C SER A 114 -10.33 17.39 12.03
N GLU A 115 -11.59 17.09 11.72
CA GLU A 115 -12.12 16.92 10.36
C GLU A 115 -13.21 17.97 10.15
N ASN A 116 -12.96 18.97 9.31
CA ASN A 116 -13.86 20.08 9.04
C ASN A 116 -14.37 20.75 10.34
N GLY A 117 -13.45 20.98 11.29
CA GLY A 117 -13.74 21.56 12.60
C GLY A 117 -14.30 20.58 13.65
N LYS A 118 -14.67 19.35 13.27
CA LYS A 118 -15.12 18.33 14.22
C LYS A 118 -13.91 17.66 14.89
N PRO A 119 -13.81 17.64 16.23
CA PRO A 119 -12.69 16.99 16.93
C PRO A 119 -12.59 15.48 16.62
N ARG A 120 -11.37 15.00 16.41
CA ARG A 120 -11.04 13.59 16.08
C ARG A 120 -10.04 12.94 17.04
N GLY A 121 -9.58 13.65 18.07
CA GLY A 121 -8.73 13.11 19.13
C GLY A 121 -7.60 14.05 19.51
N GLN A 122 -6.86 13.64 20.54
CA GLN A 122 -5.67 14.32 21.04
C GLN A 122 -4.56 13.28 21.20
N PHE A 123 -3.34 13.62 20.78
CA PHE A 123 -2.22 12.68 20.75
C PHE A 123 -0.90 13.36 21.13
N ASP A 124 -0.02 12.66 21.81
CA ASP A 124 1.32 13.16 22.17
C ASP A 124 2.23 13.28 20.94
N VAL A 125 2.08 12.37 19.98
CA VAL A 125 2.91 12.26 18.78
C VAL A 125 2.05 12.04 17.55
N ILE A 126 2.41 12.67 16.43
CA ILE A 126 1.80 12.48 15.12
C ILE A 126 2.83 11.97 14.13
N VAL A 127 2.45 10.94 13.37
CA VAL A 127 3.18 10.46 12.20
C VAL A 127 2.31 10.69 10.96
N ILE A 128 2.85 11.42 9.98
CA ILE A 128 2.16 11.70 8.73
C ILE A 128 2.73 10.79 7.65
N ALA A 129 1.88 9.91 7.11
CA ALA A 129 2.26 8.90 6.10
C ALA A 129 1.37 8.99 4.84
N HIS A 130 0.94 10.20 4.46
CA HIS A 130 0.31 10.46 3.17
C HIS A 130 1.30 11.10 2.20
N ASN A 131 1.01 11.08 0.90
CA ASN A 131 1.84 11.77 -0.09
C ASN A 131 1.88 13.26 0.26
N ALA A 132 3.06 13.88 0.29
CA ALA A 132 3.16 15.32 0.35
C ALA A 132 2.48 15.90 -0.90
N SER A 133 1.43 16.69 -0.73
CA SER A 133 1.03 17.65 -1.75
C SER A 133 2.08 18.76 -1.71
N GLY A 134 2.93 18.82 -2.73
CA GLY A 134 3.85 19.95 -2.89
C GLY A 134 3.06 21.26 -2.90
N ASN A 135 3.56 22.25 -2.17
CA ASN A 135 3.32 23.65 -2.49
C ASN A 135 4.36 24.09 -3.53
#